data_AF-A0A644ZZA2-F1
#
_entry.id   AF-A0A644ZZA2-F1
#
_cell.length_a   1.000
_cell.length_b   1.000
_cell.length_c   1.000
_cell.angle_alpha   90.00
_cell.angle_beta   90.00
_cell.angle_gamma   90.00
#
_symmetry.space_group_name_H-M   'P 1'
#
loop_
_entity.id
_entity.type
_entity.pdbx_description
1 polymer ?
#
loop_
_entity_poly.entity_id
_entity_poly.type
_entity_poly.pdbx_seq_one_letter_code
_entity_poly.pdbx_strand_id
1 'polypeptide(L)'
;MRKQDVTYTLINIVLAHLLISVFAGLAFGVTHPLSSLYSEGSPYLFVLVSLLMMIPVYAGAGYLFILGKNSLRQMDKSLGEACLYFALGMLAIYALCLILVHYKVISNAWVYYVILNYPNALIFNNITLKVDGQNLIFALTALTGALGFYAGGMIRYKYEKVKVKE
;
A
#
# COMPACT_ATOMS: atom_id res chain seq x y z
N MET A 1 -9.76 -23.71 -9.65
CA MET A 1 -9.00 -22.45 -9.52
C MET A 1 -7.53 -22.84 -9.38
N ARG A 2 -6.64 -22.48 -10.30
CA ARG A 2 -5.21 -22.81 -10.08
C ARG A 2 -4.70 -21.84 -9.01
N LYS A 3 -4.35 -22.33 -7.83
CA LYS A 3 -3.70 -21.55 -6.76
C LYS A 3 -2.55 -20.67 -7.29
N GLN A 4 -1.90 -21.13 -8.37
CA GLN A 4 -0.89 -20.41 -9.12
C GLN A 4 -1.32 -19.00 -9.56
N ASP A 5 -2.55 -18.80 -10.04
CA ASP A 5 -2.99 -17.48 -10.56
C ASP A 5 -3.08 -16.42 -9.44
N VAL A 6 -3.55 -16.84 -8.26
CA VAL A 6 -3.59 -16.00 -7.06
C VAL A 6 -2.17 -15.68 -6.59
N THR A 7 -1.30 -16.70 -6.54
CA THR A 7 0.11 -16.51 -6.16
C THR A 7 0.84 -15.55 -7.09
N TYR A 8 0.69 -15.69 -8.40
CA TYR A 8 1.31 -14.77 -9.37
C TYR A 8 0.78 -13.35 -9.19
N THR A 9 -0.52 -13.18 -8.98
CA THR A 9 -1.13 -11.87 -8.75
C THR A 9 -0.59 -11.24 -7.46
N LEU A 10 -0.48 -12.03 -6.38
CA LEU A 10 0.09 -11.60 -5.11
C LEU A 10 1.55 -11.15 -5.26
N ILE A 11 2.38 -11.92 -5.95
CA ILE A 11 3.78 -11.55 -6.24
C ILE A 11 3.84 -10.21 -6.97
N ASN A 12 2.97 -10.00 -7.97
CA ASN A 12 2.95 -8.74 -8.72
C ASN A 12 2.53 -7.54 -7.85
N ILE A 13 1.56 -7.72 -6.95
CA ILE A 13 1.17 -6.67 -6.00
C ILE A 13 2.35 -6.33 -5.09
N VAL A 14 3.03 -7.34 -4.54
CA VAL A 14 4.21 -7.15 -3.69
C VAL A 14 5.33 -6.43 -4.44
N LEU A 15 5.62 -6.83 -5.68
CA LEU A 15 6.66 -6.17 -6.49
C LEU A 15 6.30 -4.72 -6.83
N ALA A 16 5.06 -4.45 -7.24
CA ALA A 16 4.58 -3.10 -7.48
C ALA A 16 4.72 -2.25 -6.21
N HIS A 17 4.32 -2.81 -5.07
CA HIS A 17 4.41 -2.16 -3.78
C HIS A 17 5.84 -1.83 -3.36
N LEU A 18 6.77 -2.76 -3.52
CA LEU A 18 8.19 -2.54 -3.24
C LEU A 18 8.76 -1.46 -4.17
N LEU A 19 8.44 -1.50 -5.46
CA LEU A 19 8.92 -0.52 -6.43
C LEU A 19 8.41 0.90 -6.11
N ILE A 20 7.11 1.02 -5.83
CA ILE A 20 6.50 2.29 -5.43
C ILE A 20 7.10 2.78 -4.11
N SER A 21 7.32 1.88 -3.15
CA SER A 21 7.93 2.21 -1.86
C SER A 21 9.37 2.70 -2.03
N VAL A 22 10.20 2.02 -2.81
CA VAL A 22 11.59 2.45 -3.07
C VAL A 22 11.62 3.77 -3.83
N PHE A 23 10.74 3.95 -4.83
CA PHE A 23 10.69 5.20 -5.58
C PHE A 23 10.27 6.39 -4.71
N ALA A 24 9.21 6.23 -3.92
CA ALA A 24 8.82 7.24 -2.93
C ALA A 24 9.94 7.49 -1.92
N GLY A 25 10.66 6.42 -1.57
CA GLY A 25 11.96 6.37 -0.92
C GLY A 25 12.91 7.48 -1.32
N LEU A 26 13.26 7.42 -2.60
CA LEU A 26 14.28 8.23 -3.22
C LEU A 26 13.75 9.63 -3.54
N ALA A 27 12.50 9.75 -3.97
CA ALA A 27 11.90 11.02 -4.40
C ALA A 27 11.58 11.95 -3.23
N PHE A 28 11.15 11.40 -2.10
CA PHE A 28 10.63 12.16 -0.97
C PHE A 28 11.44 11.98 0.30
N GLY A 29 12.74 11.67 0.21
CA GLY A 29 13.61 11.41 1.36
C GLY A 29 13.55 12.48 2.47
N VAL A 30 14.23 12.24 3.59
CA VAL A 30 14.12 13.03 4.83
C VAL A 30 14.41 14.54 4.72
N THR A 31 14.91 15.01 3.58
CA THR A 31 15.18 16.42 3.26
C THR A 31 14.12 17.08 2.35
N HIS A 32 13.03 16.39 2.02
CA HIS A 32 12.01 16.91 1.09
C HIS A 32 11.33 18.19 1.63
N PRO A 33 11.01 19.21 0.80
CA PRO A 33 10.43 20.48 1.28
C PRO A 33 9.09 20.32 2.02
N LEU A 34 8.29 19.34 1.62
CA LEU A 34 7.05 18.98 2.32
C LEU A 34 7.30 18.37 3.71
N SER A 35 8.56 18.17 4.11
CA SER A 35 8.87 17.65 5.43
C SER A 35 8.59 18.61 6.58
N SER A 36 8.57 19.90 6.28
CA SER A 36 8.11 20.95 7.19
C SER A 36 6.62 20.80 7.58
N LEU A 37 5.79 20.26 6.69
CA LEU A 37 4.38 19.96 6.98
C LEU A 37 4.22 18.84 8.01
N TYR A 38 5.30 18.08 8.31
CA TYR A 38 5.29 17.02 9.34
C TYR A 38 5.39 17.57 10.77
N SER A 39 6.09 18.69 10.96
CA SER A 39 6.43 19.22 12.28
C SER A 39 5.30 20.02 12.96
N GLU A 40 4.23 20.36 12.24
CA GLU A 40 3.17 21.27 12.71
C GLU A 40 1.97 20.57 13.40
N GLY A 41 2.07 19.27 13.72
CA GLY A 41 1.14 18.62 14.64
C GLY A 41 -0.23 18.24 14.05
N SER A 42 -0.39 18.19 12.73
CA SER A 42 -1.63 17.74 12.05
C SER A 42 -1.48 16.40 11.30
N PRO A 43 -1.21 15.28 11.99
CA PRO A 43 -0.90 13.99 11.36
C PRO A 43 -2.04 13.44 10.49
N TYR A 44 -3.30 13.77 10.79
CA TYR A 44 -4.47 13.28 10.06
C TYR A 44 -4.57 13.81 8.63
N LEU A 45 -4.34 15.11 8.44
CA LEU A 45 -4.40 15.73 7.12
C LEU A 45 -3.33 15.14 6.21
N PHE A 46 -2.15 14.87 6.77
CA PHE A 46 -1.07 14.27 6.01
C PHE A 46 -1.32 12.80 5.66
N VAL A 47 -1.84 11.99 6.59
CA VAL A 47 -2.28 10.62 6.27
C VAL A 47 -3.31 10.64 5.15
N LEU A 48 -4.30 11.53 5.23
CA LEU A 48 -5.31 11.67 4.18
C LEU A 48 -4.67 12.04 2.83
N VAL A 49 -3.74 12.98 2.79
CA VAL A 49 -3.01 13.36 1.56
C VAL A 49 -2.19 12.19 1.02
N SER A 50 -1.44 11.47 1.86
CA SER A 50 -0.71 10.26 1.44
C SER A 50 -1.66 9.21 0.88
N LEU A 51 -2.79 8.93 1.54
CA LEU A 51 -3.81 8.01 1.03
C LEU A 51 -4.32 8.44 -0.34
N LEU A 52 -4.65 9.73 -0.51
CA LEU A 52 -5.15 10.30 -1.76
C LEU A 52 -4.12 10.24 -2.90
N MET A 53 -2.83 10.45 -2.60
CA MET A 53 -1.75 10.35 -3.59
C MET A 53 -1.46 8.90 -3.96
N MET A 54 -1.62 7.98 -3.03
CA MET A 54 -1.25 6.58 -3.22
C MET A 54 -2.29 5.76 -3.96
N ILE A 55 -3.57 6.06 -3.76
CA ILE A 55 -4.66 5.35 -4.47
C ILE A 55 -4.47 5.39 -5.99
N PRO A 56 -4.22 6.54 -6.65
CA PRO A 56 -3.97 6.60 -8.09
C PRO A 56 -2.74 5.82 -8.54
N VAL A 57 -1.65 5.84 -7.75
CA VAL A 57 -0.40 5.14 -8.11
C VAL A 57 -0.61 3.63 -8.11
N TYR A 58 -1.22 3.08 -7.06
CA TYR A 58 -1.55 1.65 -7.01
C TYR A 58 -2.64 1.28 -8.03
N ALA A 59 -3.60 2.16 -8.30
CA ALA A 59 -4.56 1.95 -9.38
C ALA A 59 -3.88 1.87 -10.75
N GLY A 60 -2.89 2.73 -11.02
CA GLY A 60 -2.05 2.62 -12.21
C GLY A 60 -1.34 1.27 -12.30
N ALA A 61 -0.73 0.80 -11.20
CA ALA A 61 -0.08 -0.51 -11.16
C ALA A 61 -1.05 -1.67 -11.43
N GLY A 62 -2.21 -1.66 -10.79
CA GLY A 62 -3.26 -2.67 -11.01
C GLY A 62 -3.78 -2.65 -12.45
N TYR A 63 -3.95 -1.46 -13.03
CA TYR A 63 -4.36 -1.30 -14.42
C TYR A 63 -3.33 -1.89 -15.39
N LEU A 64 -2.05 -1.57 -15.20
CA LEU A 64 -0.94 -2.08 -16.02
C LEU A 64 -0.76 -3.60 -15.87
N PHE A 65 -0.95 -4.14 -14.68
CA PHE A 65 -0.90 -5.58 -14.45
C PHE A 65 -1.90 -6.34 -15.33
N ILE A 66 -3.14 -5.86 -15.42
CA ILE A 66 -4.16 -6.49 -16.27
C ILE A 66 -3.86 -6.27 -17.76
N LEU A 67 -3.34 -5.09 -18.13
CA LEU A 67 -2.91 -4.81 -19.50
C LEU A 67 -1.82 -5.79 -19.98
N GLY A 68 -0.89 -6.16 -19.10
CA GLY A 68 0.18 -7.12 -19.41
C GLY A 68 -0.22 -8.60 -19.35
N LYS A 69 -1.49 -8.93 -19.07
CA LYS A 69 -1.95 -10.32 -18.96
C LYS A 69 -2.43 -10.87 -20.30
N ASN A 70 -1.87 -12.01 -20.68
CA ASN A 70 -2.29 -12.76 -21.88
C ASN A 70 -3.65 -13.48 -21.72
N SER A 71 -4.14 -13.66 -20.49
CA SER A 71 -5.44 -14.29 -20.21
C SER A 71 -6.10 -13.63 -19.01
N LEU A 72 -7.39 -13.33 -19.15
CA LEU A 72 -8.22 -12.64 -18.15
C LEU A 72 -9.22 -13.57 -17.46
N ARG A 73 -9.06 -14.89 -17.63
CA ARG A 73 -9.97 -15.88 -17.05
C ARG A 73 -9.95 -15.80 -15.52
N GLN A 74 -11.13 -15.60 -14.91
CA GLN A 74 -11.34 -15.56 -13.45
C GLN A 74 -10.48 -14.51 -12.71
N MET A 75 -10.09 -13.44 -13.42
CA MET A 75 -9.22 -12.40 -12.87
C MET A 75 -9.85 -11.62 -11.73
N ASP A 76 -11.18 -11.49 -11.69
CA ASP A 76 -11.93 -10.89 -10.59
C ASP A 76 -11.68 -11.62 -9.26
N LYS A 77 -11.73 -12.96 -9.27
CA LYS A 77 -11.48 -13.78 -8.08
C LYS A 77 -10.02 -13.73 -7.66
N SER A 78 -9.09 -13.93 -8.61
CA SER A 78 -7.65 -13.93 -8.28
C SER A 78 -7.16 -12.58 -7.79
N LEU A 79 -7.66 -11.48 -8.37
CA LEU A 79 -7.34 -10.12 -7.93
C LEU A 79 -7.89 -9.85 -6.53
N GLY A 80 -9.14 -10.23 -6.25
CA GLY A 80 -9.75 -10.08 -4.92
C GLY A 80 -9.00 -10.83 -3.83
N GLU A 81 -8.72 -12.12 -4.05
CA GLU A 81 -7.99 -12.95 -3.09
C GLU A 81 -6.55 -12.46 -2.87
N ALA A 82 -5.83 -12.11 -3.93
CA ALA A 82 -4.46 -11.62 -3.81
C ALA A 82 -4.39 -10.27 -3.09
N CYS A 83 -5.32 -9.35 -3.36
CA CYS A 83 -5.40 -8.07 -2.66
C CYS A 83 -5.74 -8.26 -1.17
N LEU A 84 -6.61 -9.21 -0.84
CA LEU A 84 -6.91 -9.57 0.56
C LEU A 84 -5.67 -10.12 1.28
N TYR A 85 -4.95 -11.07 0.68
CA TYR A 85 -3.73 -11.61 1.29
C TYR A 85 -2.65 -10.55 1.47
N PHE A 86 -2.49 -9.68 0.48
CA PHE A 86 -1.57 -8.56 0.58
C PHE A 86 -1.95 -7.60 1.73
N ALA A 87 -3.22 -7.20 1.81
CA ALA A 87 -3.73 -6.34 2.90
C ALA A 87 -3.52 -6.97 4.29
N LEU A 88 -3.82 -8.27 4.44
CA LEU A 88 -3.60 -8.99 5.69
C LEU A 88 -2.12 -9.06 6.07
N GLY A 89 -1.23 -9.29 5.09
CA GLY A 89 0.21 -9.24 5.31
C GLY A 89 0.69 -7.88 5.80
N MET A 90 0.23 -6.80 5.16
CA MET A 90 0.54 -5.43 5.55
C MET A 90 0.01 -5.07 6.96
N LEU A 91 -1.20 -5.52 7.30
CA LEU A 91 -1.77 -5.36 8.64
C LEU A 91 -0.99 -6.14 9.70
N ALA A 92 -0.52 -7.36 9.38
CA ALA A 92 0.30 -8.14 10.30
C ALA A 92 1.65 -7.46 10.58
N ILE A 93 2.30 -6.90 9.55
CA ILE A 93 3.53 -6.10 9.72
C ILE A 93 3.26 -4.88 10.58
N TYR A 94 2.14 -4.17 10.33
CA TYR A 94 1.72 -3.02 11.15
C TYR A 94 1.55 -3.39 12.62
N ALA A 95 0.79 -4.46 12.90
CA ALA A 95 0.54 -4.94 14.26
C ALA A 95 1.84 -5.36 14.97
N LEU A 96 2.75 -6.03 14.26
CA LEU A 96 4.06 -6.39 14.80
C LEU A 96 4.87 -5.14 15.21
N CYS A 97 4.91 -4.12 14.36
CA CYS A 97 5.61 -2.87 14.66
C CYS A 97 5.00 -2.16 15.88
N LEU A 98 3.67 -2.14 15.97
CA LEU A 98 2.94 -1.57 17.11
C LEU A 98 3.30 -2.29 18.42
N ILE A 99 3.32 -3.63 18.42
CA ILE A 99 3.69 -4.46 19.59
C ILE A 99 5.13 -4.14 20.01
N LEU A 100 6.08 -4.15 19.07
CA LEU A 100 7.50 -3.90 19.36
C LEU A 100 7.75 -2.52 19.97
N VAL A 101 7.02 -1.50 19.51
CA VAL A 101 7.09 -0.14 20.05
C VAL A 101 6.40 -0.05 21.42
N HIS A 102 5.22 -0.66 21.58
CA HIS A 102 4.46 -0.65 22.83
C HIS A 102 5.25 -1.26 23.99
N TYR A 103 5.89 -2.41 23.75
CA TYR A 103 6.74 -3.08 24.73
C TYR A 103 8.18 -2.53 24.80
N LYS A 104 8.48 -1.45 24.08
CA LYS A 104 9.79 -0.80 24.03
C LYS A 104 10.94 -1.75 23.67
N VAL A 105 10.64 -2.82 22.92
CA VAL A 105 11.66 -3.76 22.40
C VAL A 105 12.55 -3.04 21.39
N ILE A 106 11.95 -2.16 20.58
CA ILE A 106 12.66 -1.32 19.62
C ILE A 106 12.07 0.09 19.68
N SER A 107 12.91 1.11 19.73
CA SER A 107 12.50 2.52 19.78
C SER A 107 11.90 3.03 18.46
N ASN A 108 12.27 2.43 17.33
CA ASN A 108 11.81 2.81 16.00
C ASN A 108 11.47 1.58 15.12
N ALA A 109 10.57 0.71 15.60
CA ALA A 109 10.08 -0.41 14.79
C ALA A 109 9.30 0.04 13.54
N TRP A 110 8.86 1.30 13.53
CA TRP A 110 8.19 1.89 12.39
C TRP A 110 9.07 1.94 11.17
N VAL A 111 10.40 1.99 11.28
CA VAL A 111 11.32 1.90 10.14
C VAL A 111 11.07 0.64 9.29
N TYR A 112 10.62 -0.46 9.90
CA TYR A 112 10.30 -1.70 9.18
C TYR A 112 8.97 -1.61 8.43
N TYR A 113 7.95 -1.01 9.05
CA TYR A 113 6.68 -0.70 8.39
C TYR A 113 6.88 0.33 7.26
N VAL A 114 7.79 1.27 7.49
CA VAL A 114 8.21 2.34 6.59
C VAL A 114 8.86 1.80 5.32
N ILE A 115 9.85 0.91 5.44
CA ILE A 115 10.51 0.29 4.27
C ILE A 115 9.50 -0.51 3.44
N LEU A 116 8.54 -1.12 4.12
CA LEU A 116 7.47 -1.90 3.52
C LEU A 116 6.21 -1.06 3.27
N ASN A 117 6.21 0.28 3.38
CA ASN A 117 5.06 1.15 3.09
C ASN A 117 5.52 2.62 2.94
N TYR A 118 6.57 2.85 2.15
CA TYR A 118 7.35 4.11 2.15
C TYR A 118 6.55 5.41 1.94
N PRO A 119 5.51 5.44 1.09
CA PRO A 119 4.75 6.67 0.88
C PRO A 119 3.98 7.12 2.14
N ASN A 120 3.70 6.18 3.03
CA ASN A 120 3.11 6.41 4.35
C ASN A 120 4.16 6.47 5.46
N ALA A 121 5.44 6.33 5.11
CA ALA A 121 6.54 6.11 6.02
C ALA A 121 7.25 7.37 6.48
N LEU A 122 7.33 8.37 5.60
CA LEU A 122 7.80 9.72 5.94
C LEU A 122 7.11 10.30 7.17
N ILE A 123 5.89 9.81 7.42
CA ILE A 123 5.04 10.13 8.54
C ILE A 123 5.62 9.63 9.88
N PHE A 124 6.24 8.46 9.92
CA PHE A 124 6.64 7.81 11.18
C PHE A 124 7.99 8.26 11.74
N ASN A 125 8.89 8.83 10.92
CA ASN A 125 10.19 9.29 11.42
C ASN A 125 10.10 10.62 12.21
N ASN A 126 9.04 11.40 12.02
CA ASN A 126 8.86 12.73 12.63
C ASN A 126 7.78 12.79 13.72
N ILE A 127 6.88 11.80 13.81
CA ILE A 127 5.88 11.73 14.89
C ILE A 127 6.56 11.11 16.10
N THR A 128 6.79 11.91 17.14
CA THR A 128 7.13 11.41 18.48
C THR A 128 5.98 10.51 18.95
N LEU A 129 6.24 9.20 18.94
CA LEU A 129 5.30 8.11 19.13
C LEU A 129 4.55 8.20 20.46
N LYS A 130 3.38 8.86 20.45
CA LYS A 130 2.37 8.62 21.47
C LYS A 130 1.49 7.46 20.99
N VAL A 131 1.36 6.44 21.83
CA VAL A 131 0.41 5.35 21.63
C VAL A 131 -0.98 5.92 21.94
N ASP A 132 -1.57 6.64 21.00
CA ASP A 132 -2.94 7.17 21.11
C ASP A 132 -3.77 6.78 19.88
N GLY A 133 -5.03 7.24 19.81
CA GLY A 133 -6.00 6.89 18.76
C GLY A 133 -5.54 7.22 17.33
N GLN A 134 -4.44 7.96 17.15
CA GLN A 134 -3.81 8.21 15.86
C GLN A 134 -3.34 6.92 15.18
N ASN A 135 -3.00 5.88 15.95
CA ASN A 135 -2.62 4.55 15.45
C ASN A 135 -3.73 3.84 14.66
N LEU A 136 -5.01 4.14 14.89
CA LEU A 136 -6.09 3.49 14.15
C LEU A 136 -6.14 3.96 12.69
N ILE A 137 -5.85 5.26 12.46
CA ILE A 137 -5.86 5.85 11.12
C ILE A 137 -4.65 5.38 10.31
N PHE A 138 -3.53 5.07 10.97
CA PHE A 138 -2.37 4.45 10.32
C PHE A 138 -2.65 3.04 9.79
N ALA A 139 -3.53 2.25 10.43
CA ALA A 139 -3.93 0.95 9.90
C ALA A 139 -4.59 1.05 8.52
N LEU A 140 -5.26 2.18 8.21
CA LEU A 140 -5.86 2.40 6.89
C LEU A 140 -4.80 2.48 5.78
N THR A 141 -3.59 2.93 6.11
CA THR A 141 -2.46 2.98 5.15
C THR A 141 -1.96 1.60 4.75
N ALA A 142 -2.22 0.56 5.55
CA ALA A 142 -1.92 -0.83 5.21
C ALA A 142 -2.84 -1.38 4.12
N LEU A 143 -4.04 -0.80 3.99
CA LEU A 143 -5.08 -1.25 3.04
C LEU A 143 -4.98 -0.56 1.68
N THR A 144 -4.37 0.62 1.63
CA THR A 144 -4.37 1.50 0.45
C THR A 144 -3.80 0.82 -0.78
N GLY A 145 -2.68 0.11 -0.61
CA GLY A 145 -2.04 -0.60 -1.72
C GLY A 145 -2.94 -1.66 -2.34
N ALA A 146 -3.58 -2.46 -1.49
CA ALA A 146 -4.54 -3.48 -1.92
C ALA A 146 -5.75 -2.87 -2.63
N LEU A 147 -6.36 -1.84 -2.04
CA LEU A 147 -7.56 -1.20 -2.57
C LEU A 147 -7.30 -0.50 -3.90
N GLY A 148 -6.21 0.26 -3.99
CA GLY A 148 -5.81 0.94 -5.23
C GLY A 148 -5.53 -0.08 -6.34
N PHE A 149 -4.72 -1.11 -6.06
CA PHE A 149 -4.39 -2.13 -7.05
C PHE A 149 -5.65 -2.89 -7.51
N TYR A 150 -6.53 -3.27 -6.59
CA TYR A 150 -7.80 -3.90 -6.92
C TYR A 150 -8.66 -3.01 -7.81
N ALA A 151 -8.84 -1.74 -7.44
CA ALA A 151 -9.66 -0.79 -8.21
C ALA A 151 -9.13 -0.61 -9.64
N GLY A 152 -7.83 -0.35 -9.79
CA GLY A 152 -7.17 -0.20 -11.08
C GLY A 152 -7.28 -1.45 -11.96
N GLY A 153 -7.03 -2.62 -11.37
CA GLY A 153 -7.16 -3.88 -12.06
C GLY A 153 -8.60 -4.15 -12.51
N MET A 154 -9.59 -3.88 -11.66
CA MET A 154 -11.00 -4.06 -12.01
C MET A 154 -11.46 -3.10 -13.12
N ILE A 155 -10.96 -1.85 -13.15
CA ILE A 155 -11.24 -0.90 -14.24
C ILE A 155 -10.78 -1.48 -15.57
N ARG A 156 -9.50 -1.90 -15.66
CA ARG A 156 -8.95 -2.47 -16.90
C ARG A 156 -9.65 -3.75 -17.29
N TYR A 157 -9.90 -4.64 -16.33
CA TYR A 157 -10.53 -5.92 -16.56
C TYR A 157 -11.94 -5.79 -17.14
N LYS A 158 -12.75 -4.87 -16.59
CA LYS A 158 -14.09 -4.60 -17.11
C LYS A 158 -14.04 -4.06 -18.53
N TYR A 159 -13.11 -3.15 -18.82
CA TYR A 159 -12.93 -2.59 -20.17
C TYR A 159 -12.59 -3.69 -21.20
N GLU A 160 -11.65 -4.58 -20.89
CA GLU A 160 -11.28 -5.68 -21.79
C GLU A 160 -12.41 -6.71 -21.97
N LYS A 161 -13.20 -6.96 -20.93
CA LYS A 161 -14.38 -7.84 -21.04
C LYS A 161 -15.47 -7.29 -21.97
N VAL A 162 -15.61 -5.98 -22.08
CA VAL A 162 -16.56 -5.35 -22.99
C VAL A 162 -16.09 -5.54 -24.44
N LYS A 163 -14.80 -5.29 -24.73
CA LYS A 163 -14.23 -5.45 -26.07
C LYS A 163 -14.33 -6.86 -26.67
N VAL A 164 -14.25 -7.91 -25.84
CA VAL A 164 -14.34 -9.29 -26.33
C VAL A 164 -15.78 -9.69 -26.70
N LYS A 165 -16.79 -8.88 -26.32
CA LYS A 165 -18.21 -9.14 -26.61
C LYS A 165 -18.74 -8.39 -27.84
N GLU A 166 -17.98 -7.43 -28.38
CA GLU A 166 -18.26 -6.71 -29.63
C GLU A 166 -17.56 -7.39 -30.80
#